data_AF-A0A843KFP9-F1
#
_entry.id   AF-A0A843KFP9-F1
#
_cell.length_a   1.000
_cell.length_b   1.000
_cell.length_c   1.000
_cell.angle_alpha   90.00
_cell.angle_beta   90.00
_cell.angle_gamma   90.00
#
_symmetry.space_group_name_H-M   'P 1'
#
loop_
_entity.id
_entity.type
_entity.pdbx_description
1 polymer ?
#
loop_
_entity_poly.entity_id
_entity_poly.type
_entity_poly.pdbx_seq_one_letter_code
_entity_poly.pdbx_strand_id
1 'polypeptide(L)'
;MKETSPLNLYKQLPQTNCKKCGEETCMAYAAGLIARTRKVEECTPLVEEKKYAKKLEALKSIVAPELKMVYIGVGDKQVKVGGEDVMYRHQMTFFNKPPFAYDVADNMEEAKLIERVKKITTWRKFYIGKWQGVEMIAVRSVTDDPAKFAAAVKTVLANGNGFPLILCSFNPAVLKAGLEVAAKEKPLIYAANKDNWKEVAQLAFDYKVPVTLSVPFDLDGLKSMAVTFASMGLTDLVLDPGTAPNGKMLQQTLLNFINLRRAAVEEAQRDIAYPVMVLPINAWLTTEDPVRAAYWESVLTAAFVIRGGAIMIKHSLEAYSMMPDMHLRFNIYTDPRTPVQVKPGIYKVGTPGPESPVFLTTNFALTYYTVESDIASNGIDAYIIAINTDGIGVQASVAGGQLTPTKIQDSFNEAGFDWAGQKFPAMVLPGMAAKFSGELEDLFAGKAKIMVGPEDSGRIVGWMKDFWPPK
;
A
#
# COMPACT_ATOMS: atom_id res chain seq x y z
N MET A 1 -6.87 2.57 -18.34
CA MET A 1 -7.08 1.32 -19.09
C MET A 1 -8.26 1.56 -20.00
N LYS A 2 -8.08 1.40 -21.31
CA LYS A 2 -9.09 1.77 -22.32
C LYS A 2 -10.23 0.76 -22.47
N GLU A 3 -10.07 -0.44 -21.90
CA GLU A 3 -11.05 -1.51 -21.97
C GLU A 3 -11.03 -2.32 -20.68
N THR A 4 -12.19 -2.48 -20.05
CA THR A 4 -12.37 -3.23 -18.79
C THR A 4 -13.16 -4.52 -18.98
N SER A 5 -13.65 -4.81 -20.19
CA SER A 5 -14.33 -6.05 -20.55
C SER A 5 -13.32 -7.17 -20.85
N PRO A 6 -13.31 -8.26 -20.05
CA PRO A 6 -12.45 -9.42 -20.32
C PRO A 6 -12.69 -10.00 -21.72
N LEU A 7 -13.92 -9.93 -22.23
CA LEU A 7 -14.29 -10.43 -23.55
C LEU A 7 -13.64 -9.61 -24.69
N ASN A 8 -13.58 -8.29 -24.55
CA ASN A 8 -12.98 -7.43 -25.57
C ASN A 8 -11.45 -7.57 -25.59
N LEU A 9 -10.83 -7.71 -24.42
CA LEU A 9 -9.40 -8.05 -24.31
C LEU A 9 -9.10 -9.46 -24.85
N TYR A 10 -9.97 -10.44 -24.59
CA TYR A 10 -9.84 -11.78 -25.12
C TYR A 10 -9.80 -11.82 -26.66
N LYS A 11 -10.55 -10.96 -27.36
CA LYS A 11 -10.50 -10.83 -28.83
C LYS A 11 -9.10 -10.42 -29.34
N GLN A 12 -8.36 -9.69 -28.51
CA GLN A 12 -7.00 -9.23 -28.80
C GLN A 12 -5.92 -10.24 -28.39
N LEU A 13 -6.29 -11.39 -27.82
CA LEU A 13 -5.34 -12.46 -27.51
C LEU A 13 -5.21 -13.47 -28.66
N PRO A 14 -4.21 -14.38 -28.61
CA PRO A 14 -4.07 -15.50 -29.55
C PRO A 14 -5.22 -16.52 -29.53
N GLN A 15 -5.99 -16.58 -28.44
CA GLN A 15 -7.14 -17.48 -28.24
C GLN A 15 -6.81 -18.98 -28.33
N THR A 16 -5.57 -19.35 -28.03
CA THR A 16 -5.09 -20.74 -28.14
C THR A 16 -5.34 -21.58 -26.89
N ASN A 17 -5.64 -20.95 -25.74
CA ASN A 17 -5.76 -21.61 -24.42
C ASN A 17 -4.59 -22.56 -24.11
N CYS A 18 -3.38 -22.22 -24.56
CA CYS A 18 -2.20 -23.09 -24.46
C CYS A 18 -1.61 -23.23 -23.05
N LYS A 19 -2.12 -22.50 -22.05
CA LYS A 19 -1.66 -22.47 -20.65
C LYS A 19 -0.20 -22.07 -20.41
N LYS A 20 0.54 -21.64 -21.44
CA LYS A 20 1.94 -21.21 -21.34
C LYS A 20 2.17 -19.98 -20.44
N CYS A 21 1.13 -19.16 -20.25
CA CYS A 21 1.16 -18.02 -19.33
C CYS A 21 0.78 -18.38 -17.88
N GLY A 22 0.56 -19.67 -17.57
CA GLY A 22 0.17 -20.14 -16.24
C GLY A 22 -1.31 -19.96 -15.89
N GLU A 23 -2.14 -19.51 -16.84
CA GLU A 23 -3.60 -19.42 -16.68
C GLU A 23 -4.30 -20.56 -17.44
N GLU A 24 -5.40 -21.07 -16.88
CA GLU A 24 -6.17 -22.18 -17.46
C GLU A 24 -6.77 -21.84 -18.83
N THR A 25 -7.11 -20.57 -19.05
CA THR A 25 -7.68 -20.07 -20.31
C THR A 25 -7.15 -18.68 -20.66
N CYS A 26 -7.19 -18.33 -21.95
CA CYS A 26 -6.89 -16.96 -22.40
C CYS A 26 -7.91 -15.95 -21.84
N MET A 27 -9.13 -16.37 -21.48
CA MET A 27 -10.13 -15.49 -20.84
C MET A 27 -9.73 -15.18 -19.39
N ALA A 28 -9.25 -16.17 -18.63
CA ALA A 28 -8.68 -15.96 -17.30
C ALA A 28 -7.47 -15.02 -17.37
N TYR A 29 -6.60 -15.20 -18.36
CA TYR A 29 -5.48 -14.29 -18.61
C TYR A 29 -5.94 -12.86 -18.94
N ALA A 30 -6.97 -12.69 -19.76
CA ALA A 30 -7.55 -11.36 -20.04
C ALA A 30 -8.09 -10.69 -18.76
N ALA A 31 -8.76 -11.44 -17.88
CA ALA A 31 -9.19 -10.94 -16.58
C ALA A 31 -7.99 -10.56 -15.68
N GLY A 32 -6.92 -11.36 -15.71
CA GLY A 32 -5.66 -11.06 -14.99
C GLY A 32 -4.96 -9.79 -15.48
N LEU A 33 -5.01 -9.50 -16.79
CA LEU A 33 -4.51 -8.23 -17.34
C LEU A 33 -5.33 -7.03 -16.83
N ILE A 34 -6.65 -7.15 -16.74
CA ILE A 34 -7.53 -6.09 -16.18
C ILE A 34 -7.24 -5.88 -14.70
N ALA A 35 -7.09 -6.97 -13.96
CA ALA A 35 -6.76 -6.93 -12.53
C ALA A 35 -5.31 -6.54 -12.24
N ARG A 36 -4.47 -6.37 -13.28
CA ARG A 36 -3.02 -6.12 -13.19
C ARG A 36 -2.25 -7.18 -12.42
N THR A 37 -2.79 -8.41 -12.34
CA THR A 37 -2.10 -9.58 -11.78
C THR A 37 -1.22 -10.27 -12.81
N ARG A 38 -1.37 -9.93 -14.10
CA ARG A 38 -0.60 -10.42 -15.23
C ARG A 38 -0.05 -9.27 -16.07
N LYS A 39 1.07 -9.50 -16.76
CA LYS A 39 1.65 -8.56 -17.74
C LYS A 39 1.48 -9.09 -19.15
N VAL A 40 1.35 -8.21 -20.15
CA VAL A 40 1.18 -8.60 -21.55
C VAL A 40 2.28 -9.54 -22.04
N GLU A 41 3.51 -9.29 -21.58
CA GLU A 41 4.72 -10.02 -21.96
C GLU A 41 4.73 -11.48 -21.47
N GLU A 42 3.87 -11.85 -20.52
CA GLU A 42 3.77 -13.23 -20.01
C GLU A 42 3.07 -14.19 -20.99
N CYS A 43 2.45 -13.66 -22.06
CA CYS A 43 1.84 -14.48 -23.10
C CYS A 43 2.88 -14.85 -24.17
N THR A 44 3.59 -15.97 -23.97
CA THR A 44 4.62 -16.46 -24.88
C THR A 44 4.21 -16.46 -26.37
N PRO A 45 3.04 -16.99 -26.77
CA PRO A 45 2.63 -16.96 -28.17
C PRO A 45 2.48 -15.54 -28.72
N LEU A 46 1.99 -14.61 -27.90
CA LEU A 46 1.75 -13.22 -28.31
C LEU A 46 3.07 -12.47 -28.55
N VAL A 47 4.12 -12.78 -27.81
CA VAL A 47 5.44 -12.15 -27.90
C VAL A 47 6.30 -12.76 -28.99
N GLU A 48 6.33 -14.10 -29.09
CA GLU A 48 7.26 -14.81 -29.97
C GLU A 48 6.75 -14.95 -31.42
N GLU A 49 5.43 -15.10 -31.60
CA GLU A 49 4.89 -15.35 -32.93
C GLU A 49 4.62 -14.04 -33.67
N LYS A 50 5.42 -13.76 -34.70
CA LYS A 50 5.32 -12.54 -35.54
C LYS A 50 3.91 -12.24 -36.06
N LYS A 51 3.08 -13.27 -36.28
CA LYS A 51 1.68 -13.11 -36.74
C LYS A 51 0.80 -12.35 -35.73
N TYR A 52 1.18 -12.30 -34.46
CA TYR A 52 0.46 -11.57 -33.41
C TYR A 52 1.06 -10.22 -33.07
N ALA A 53 2.11 -9.75 -33.77
CA ALA A 53 2.77 -8.48 -33.46
C ALA A 53 1.80 -7.27 -33.42
N LYS A 54 0.83 -7.21 -34.34
CA LYS A 54 -0.21 -6.16 -34.33
C LYS A 54 -1.12 -6.25 -33.10
N LYS A 55 -1.48 -7.47 -32.68
CA LYS A 55 -2.28 -7.70 -31.47
C LYS A 55 -1.50 -7.33 -30.22
N LEU A 56 -0.21 -7.64 -30.16
CA LEU A 56 0.68 -7.28 -29.05
C LEU A 56 0.71 -5.75 -28.84
N GLU A 57 0.94 -4.98 -29.90
CA GLU A 57 0.98 -3.52 -29.81
C GLU A 57 -0.38 -2.91 -29.46
N ALA A 58 -1.47 -3.43 -30.04
CA ALA A 58 -2.82 -3.02 -29.66
C ALA A 58 -3.10 -3.31 -28.18
N LEU A 59 -2.74 -4.50 -27.70
CA LEU A 59 -2.96 -4.91 -26.31
C LEU A 59 -2.18 -4.04 -25.35
N LYS A 60 -0.90 -3.76 -25.61
CA LYS A 60 -0.08 -2.82 -24.82
C LYS A 60 -0.74 -1.44 -24.71
N SER A 61 -1.31 -0.93 -25.79
CA SER A 61 -2.01 0.37 -25.78
C SER A 61 -3.33 0.35 -25.00
N ILE A 62 -4.05 -0.78 -25.02
CA ILE A 62 -5.35 -0.93 -24.35
C ILE A 62 -5.17 -1.07 -22.84
N VAL A 63 -4.21 -1.90 -22.40
CA VAL A 63 -3.95 -2.17 -20.98
C VAL A 63 -3.08 -1.13 -20.31
N ALA A 64 -2.46 -0.22 -21.08
CA ALA A 64 -1.70 0.87 -20.52
C ALA A 64 -2.55 1.65 -19.51
N PRO A 65 -1.98 2.00 -18.34
CA PRO A 65 -2.68 2.82 -17.37
C PRO A 65 -3.09 4.18 -17.97
N GLU A 66 -4.12 4.80 -17.41
CA GLU A 66 -4.43 6.20 -17.73
C GLU A 66 -3.29 7.12 -17.31
N LEU A 67 -2.83 6.96 -16.06
CA LEU A 67 -1.68 7.66 -15.50
C LEU A 67 -0.42 6.79 -15.60
N LYS A 68 0.64 7.30 -16.24
CA LYS A 68 1.88 6.54 -16.49
C LYS A 68 2.46 5.94 -15.21
N MET A 69 3.07 4.77 -15.35
CA MET A 69 3.76 4.09 -14.25
C MET A 69 5.25 4.35 -14.36
N VAL A 70 5.88 4.74 -13.25
CA VAL A 70 7.33 4.96 -13.16
C VAL A 70 7.91 3.99 -12.15
N TYR A 71 9.12 3.50 -12.46
CA TYR A 71 9.85 2.54 -11.64
C TYR A 71 11.10 3.21 -11.05
N ILE A 72 11.23 3.18 -9.73
CA ILE A 72 12.34 3.79 -8.99
C ILE A 72 13.02 2.70 -8.16
N GLY A 73 14.34 2.62 -8.21
CA GLY A 73 15.06 1.51 -7.62
C GLY A 73 15.25 0.33 -8.58
N VAL A 74 15.91 -0.71 -8.06
CA VAL A 74 16.18 -1.98 -8.75
C VAL A 74 15.86 -3.16 -7.83
N GLY A 75 15.80 -4.37 -8.39
CA GLY A 75 15.58 -5.61 -7.63
C GLY A 75 14.24 -5.67 -6.90
N ASP A 76 14.20 -6.46 -5.83
CA ASP A 76 12.96 -6.77 -5.08
C ASP A 76 12.36 -5.58 -4.33
N LYS A 77 13.15 -4.53 -4.10
CA LYS A 77 12.72 -3.30 -3.42
C LYS A 77 12.36 -2.16 -4.37
N GLN A 78 12.43 -2.38 -5.68
CA GLN A 78 11.98 -1.41 -6.66
C GLN A 78 10.51 -1.03 -6.39
N VAL A 79 10.26 0.27 -6.31
CA VAL A 79 8.90 0.80 -6.16
C VAL A 79 8.30 1.15 -7.50
N LYS A 80 6.98 0.97 -7.61
CA LYS A 80 6.17 1.37 -8.76
C LYS A 80 5.25 2.47 -8.32
N VAL A 81 5.24 3.58 -9.04
CA VAL A 81 4.48 4.78 -8.69
C VAL A 81 3.59 5.19 -9.86
N GLY A 82 2.41 5.72 -9.56
CA GLY A 82 1.38 5.99 -10.57
C GLY A 82 0.72 4.71 -11.08
N GLY A 83 0.46 4.61 -12.39
CA GLY A 83 -0.16 3.42 -12.97
C GLY A 83 -1.65 3.28 -12.67
N GLU A 84 -2.34 4.40 -12.52
CA GLU A 84 -3.69 4.48 -11.99
C GLU A 84 -4.72 4.78 -13.09
N ASP A 85 -5.96 4.28 -12.90
CA ASP A 85 -7.00 4.31 -13.94
C ASP A 85 -8.29 5.05 -13.57
N VAL A 86 -8.51 5.31 -12.28
CA VAL A 86 -9.80 5.83 -11.78
C VAL A 86 -9.62 7.06 -10.90
N MET A 87 -10.64 7.92 -10.85
CA MET A 87 -10.67 9.06 -9.94
C MET A 87 -11.04 8.61 -8.52
N TYR A 88 -11.97 7.66 -8.41
CA TYR A 88 -12.49 7.19 -7.13
C TYR A 88 -12.32 5.68 -6.99
N ARG A 89 -11.78 5.25 -5.83
CA ARG A 89 -11.47 3.83 -5.58
C ARG A 89 -12.67 2.89 -5.76
N HIS A 90 -13.90 3.33 -5.48
CA HIS A 90 -15.10 2.49 -5.61
C HIS A 90 -15.48 2.19 -7.07
N GLN A 91 -14.94 2.93 -8.04
CA GLN A 91 -15.13 2.64 -9.47
C GLN A 91 -14.36 1.37 -9.88
N MET A 92 -13.24 1.08 -9.20
CA MET A 92 -12.43 -0.11 -9.42
C MET A 92 -11.58 -0.40 -8.17
N THR A 93 -10.32 0.05 -8.18
CA THR A 93 -9.39 0.04 -7.05
C THR A 93 -8.28 1.05 -7.35
N PHE A 94 -7.55 1.49 -6.32
CA PHE A 94 -6.23 2.08 -6.52
C PHE A 94 -5.18 0.96 -6.48
N PHE A 95 -4.20 0.99 -7.38
CA PHE A 95 -3.31 -0.14 -7.63
C PHE A 95 -1.98 0.00 -6.90
N ASN A 96 -1.35 1.17 -6.99
CA ASN A 96 -0.01 1.37 -6.45
C ASN A 96 -0.07 2.35 -5.28
N LYS A 97 0.04 1.82 -4.06
CA LYS A 97 0.16 2.66 -2.86
C LYS A 97 1.36 3.61 -2.99
N PRO A 98 1.24 4.89 -2.60
CA PRO A 98 2.35 5.82 -2.70
C PRO A 98 3.44 5.43 -1.71
N PRO A 99 4.69 5.20 -2.15
CA PRO A 99 5.79 4.99 -1.23
C PRO A 99 6.01 6.23 -0.37
N PHE A 100 6.35 6.01 0.89
CA PHE A 100 6.81 7.07 1.77
C PHE A 100 8.34 7.09 1.75
N ALA A 101 8.89 8.24 1.40
CA ALA A 101 10.32 8.52 1.38
C ALA A 101 10.68 9.38 2.60
N TYR A 102 11.41 8.79 3.55
CA TYR A 102 11.84 9.54 4.72
C TYR A 102 13.17 10.23 4.47
N ASP A 103 13.25 11.50 4.85
CA ASP A 103 14.38 12.33 4.54
C ASP A 103 15.61 12.04 5.42
N VAL A 104 16.79 12.28 4.85
CA VAL A 104 18.06 12.44 5.55
C VAL A 104 18.78 13.63 4.92
N ALA A 105 19.68 14.29 5.64
CA ALA A 105 20.36 15.48 5.15
C ALA A 105 21.88 15.28 5.09
N ASP A 106 22.52 15.88 4.09
CA ASP A 106 23.98 15.79 3.86
C ASP A 106 24.84 16.56 4.89
N ASN A 107 24.22 17.32 5.79
CA ASN A 107 24.86 17.93 6.94
C ASN A 107 24.82 17.06 8.21
N MET A 108 24.16 15.91 8.18
CA MET A 108 24.11 15.00 9.32
C MET A 108 25.49 14.41 9.58
N GLU A 109 25.88 14.36 10.85
CA GLU A 109 27.03 13.58 11.29
C GLU A 109 26.85 12.11 10.88
N GLU A 110 27.91 11.47 10.38
CA GLU A 110 27.85 10.12 9.79
C GLU A 110 27.19 9.09 10.72
N ALA A 111 27.52 9.09 12.02
CA ALA A 111 26.92 8.18 12.99
C ALA A 111 25.39 8.37 13.12
N LYS A 112 24.92 9.63 13.14
CA LYS A 112 23.49 9.96 13.20
C LYS A 112 22.77 9.65 11.90
N LEU A 113 23.44 9.85 10.76
CA LEU A 113 22.92 9.47 9.45
C LEU A 113 22.68 7.96 9.39
N ILE A 114 23.67 7.15 9.78
CA ILE A 114 23.54 5.68 9.84
C ILE A 114 22.40 5.27 10.78
N GLU A 115 22.32 5.86 11.98
CA GLU A 115 21.25 5.59 12.93
C GLU A 115 19.87 5.89 12.34
N ARG A 116 19.71 7.04 11.68
CA ARG A 116 18.44 7.44 11.05
C ARG A 116 18.07 6.50 9.90
N VAL A 117 19.02 6.16 9.03
CA VAL A 117 18.80 5.18 7.94
C VAL A 117 18.39 3.82 8.52
N LYS A 118 19.00 3.36 9.61
CA LYS A 118 18.60 2.13 10.29
C LYS A 118 17.18 2.21 10.84
N LYS A 119 16.80 3.32 11.50
CA LYS A 119 15.42 3.52 11.99
C LYS A 119 14.40 3.47 10.83
N ILE A 120 14.72 4.09 9.70
CA ILE A 120 13.85 4.07 8.51
C ILE A 120 13.71 2.64 7.95
N THR A 121 14.83 1.96 7.70
CA THR A 121 14.86 0.68 6.99
C THR A 121 14.40 -0.51 7.82
N THR A 122 14.41 -0.39 9.15
CA THR A 122 13.96 -1.45 10.07
C THR A 122 12.54 -1.21 10.60
N TRP A 123 11.95 -0.04 10.32
CA TRP A 123 10.59 0.24 10.75
C TRP A 123 9.61 -0.72 10.08
N ARG A 124 8.82 -1.41 10.92
CA ARG A 124 7.74 -2.27 10.46
C ARG A 124 6.62 -2.34 11.48
N LYS A 125 5.38 -2.49 10.99
CA LYS A 125 4.20 -2.74 11.81
C LYS A 125 3.36 -3.84 11.19
N PHE A 126 3.05 -4.88 11.95
CA PHE A 126 2.07 -5.87 11.53
C PHE A 126 0.67 -5.27 11.60
N TYR A 127 -0.07 -5.35 10.50
CA TYR A 127 -1.43 -4.86 10.38
C TYR A 127 -2.21 -5.76 9.41
N ILE A 128 -3.30 -6.36 9.89
CA ILE A 128 -4.24 -7.19 9.11
C ILE A 128 -3.49 -8.21 8.23
N GLY A 129 -2.70 -9.09 8.87
CA GLY A 129 -2.02 -10.20 8.19
C GLY A 129 -0.78 -9.83 7.38
N LYS A 130 -0.38 -8.56 7.34
CA LYS A 130 0.75 -8.08 6.54
C LYS A 130 1.67 -7.17 7.34
N TRP A 131 2.96 -7.28 7.09
CA TRP A 131 3.93 -6.29 7.56
C TRP A 131 3.86 -5.04 6.68
N GLN A 132 3.57 -3.90 7.28
CA GLN A 132 3.74 -2.58 6.68
C GLN A 132 5.16 -2.10 6.98
N GLY A 133 5.77 -1.42 6.01
CA GLY A 133 7.11 -0.86 6.13
C GLY A 133 7.23 0.44 5.34
N VAL A 134 8.35 1.13 5.54
CA VAL A 134 8.77 2.25 4.69
C VAL A 134 9.35 1.71 3.40
N GLU A 135 9.26 2.49 2.30
CA GLU A 135 9.70 2.03 0.98
C GLU A 135 10.83 2.85 0.37
N MET A 136 11.11 4.07 0.82
CA MET A 136 12.12 4.93 0.18
C MET A 136 12.89 5.81 1.19
N ILE A 137 14.04 6.33 0.76
CA ILE A 137 14.83 7.33 1.48
C ILE A 137 15.05 8.54 0.57
N ALA A 138 14.82 9.76 1.08
CA ALA A 138 15.12 11.00 0.36
C ALA A 138 16.39 11.64 0.91
N VAL A 139 17.48 11.65 0.14
CA VAL A 139 18.73 12.29 0.53
C VAL A 139 18.70 13.75 0.09
N ARG A 140 18.67 14.66 1.05
CA ARG A 140 18.58 16.11 0.82
C ARG A 140 19.94 16.79 0.89
N SER A 141 20.25 17.55 -0.16
CA SER A 141 21.31 18.54 -0.12
C SER A 141 20.81 19.77 0.63
N VAL A 142 21.31 19.98 1.84
CA VAL A 142 21.13 21.23 2.60
C VAL A 142 22.43 22.02 2.67
N THR A 143 23.56 21.40 2.32
CA THR A 143 24.87 22.09 2.25
C THR A 143 25.17 22.70 0.89
N ASP A 144 24.50 22.24 -0.17
CA ASP A 144 24.79 22.56 -1.57
C ASP A 144 26.23 22.24 -2.01
N ASP A 145 26.89 21.32 -1.30
CA ASP A 145 28.26 20.86 -1.57
C ASP A 145 28.24 19.48 -2.25
N PRO A 146 28.77 19.36 -3.49
CA PRO A 146 28.75 18.09 -4.23
C PRO A 146 29.49 16.95 -3.52
N ALA A 147 30.59 17.23 -2.81
CA ALA A 147 31.38 16.20 -2.15
C ALA A 147 30.69 15.68 -0.88
N LYS A 148 30.10 16.58 -0.07
CA LYS A 148 29.30 16.19 1.10
C LYS A 148 28.07 15.39 0.69
N PHE A 149 27.38 15.82 -0.36
CA PHE A 149 26.21 15.11 -0.87
C PHE A 149 26.58 13.71 -1.37
N ALA A 150 27.63 13.56 -2.17
CA ALA A 150 28.11 12.25 -2.62
C ALA A 150 28.50 11.33 -1.46
N ALA A 151 29.16 11.86 -0.43
CA ALA A 151 29.50 11.12 0.79
C ALA A 151 28.25 10.64 1.54
N ALA A 152 27.27 11.52 1.74
CA ALA A 152 26.00 11.17 2.38
C ALA A 152 25.24 10.09 1.59
N VAL A 153 25.15 10.23 0.26
CA VAL A 153 24.53 9.23 -0.62
C VAL A 153 25.24 7.87 -0.50
N LYS A 154 26.58 7.86 -0.48
CA LYS A 154 27.37 6.63 -0.29
C LYS A 154 27.07 5.95 1.04
N THR A 155 27.01 6.72 2.13
CA THR A 155 26.67 6.20 3.46
C THR A 155 25.24 5.64 3.50
N VAL A 156 24.29 6.34 2.88
CA VAL A 156 22.89 5.88 2.78
C VAL A 156 22.81 4.59 1.97
N LEU A 157 23.52 4.47 0.84
CA LEU A 157 23.53 3.24 0.04
C LEU A 157 24.07 2.04 0.82
N ALA A 158 25.18 2.22 1.53
CA ALA A 158 25.81 1.16 2.30
C ALA A 158 24.92 0.64 3.45
N ASN A 159 24.05 1.49 3.99
CA ASN A 159 23.20 1.18 5.16
C ASN A 159 21.71 1.07 4.81
N GLY A 160 21.32 1.41 3.58
CA GLY A 160 19.94 1.54 3.12
C GLY A 160 19.29 0.21 2.75
N ASN A 161 20.04 -0.90 2.80
CA ASN A 161 19.55 -2.24 2.50
C ASN A 161 18.81 -2.32 1.14
N GLY A 162 19.33 -1.63 0.11
CA GLY A 162 18.71 -1.57 -1.23
C GLY A 162 17.40 -0.79 -1.32
N PHE A 163 17.05 0.05 -0.34
CA PHE A 163 15.91 0.96 -0.45
C PHE A 163 16.12 1.94 -1.62
N PRO A 164 15.13 2.13 -2.50
CA PRO A 164 15.18 3.16 -3.52
C PRO A 164 15.39 4.56 -2.94
N LEU A 165 16.19 5.36 -3.65
CA LEU A 165 16.57 6.71 -3.21
C LEU A 165 15.90 7.80 -4.04
N ILE A 166 15.65 8.94 -3.41
CA ILE A 166 15.40 10.22 -4.06
C ILE A 166 16.59 11.12 -3.77
N LEU A 167 17.22 11.67 -4.81
CA LEU A 167 18.33 12.62 -4.69
C LEU A 167 17.77 14.04 -4.81
N CYS A 168 17.73 14.78 -3.70
CA CYS A 168 17.05 16.07 -3.60
C CYS A 168 18.04 17.26 -3.62
N SER A 169 18.13 17.95 -4.75
CA SER A 169 18.81 19.23 -4.94
C SER A 169 18.30 19.96 -6.19
N PHE A 170 18.38 21.29 -6.21
CA PHE A 170 18.21 22.08 -7.45
C PHE A 170 19.54 22.39 -8.15
N ASN A 171 20.67 22.02 -7.56
CA ASN A 171 21.99 22.25 -8.13
C ASN A 171 22.42 21.02 -8.97
N PRO A 172 22.61 21.16 -10.30
CA PRO A 172 22.99 20.04 -11.16
C PRO A 172 24.34 19.41 -10.79
N ALA A 173 25.31 20.17 -10.28
CA ALA A 173 26.60 19.64 -9.86
C ALA A 173 26.47 18.69 -8.66
N VAL A 174 25.60 19.04 -7.71
CA VAL A 174 25.27 18.21 -6.55
C VAL A 174 24.55 16.94 -6.97
N LEU A 175 23.54 17.06 -7.85
CA LEU A 175 22.82 15.91 -8.40
C LEU A 175 23.76 14.95 -9.13
N LYS A 176 24.65 15.48 -9.98
CA LYS A 176 25.66 14.70 -10.70
C LYS A 176 26.54 13.91 -9.73
N ALA A 177 27.07 14.55 -8.68
CA ALA A 177 27.92 13.89 -7.70
C ALA A 177 27.19 12.76 -6.95
N GLY A 178 25.91 12.93 -6.63
CA GLY A 178 25.09 11.85 -6.08
C GLY A 178 24.85 10.70 -7.08
N LEU A 179 24.62 11.02 -8.36
CA LEU A 179 24.39 10.03 -9.42
C LEU A 179 25.65 9.21 -9.75
N GLU A 180 26.84 9.81 -9.72
CA GLU A 180 28.11 9.09 -9.90
C GLU A 180 28.28 7.95 -8.90
N VAL A 181 27.68 8.09 -7.71
CA VAL A 181 27.67 7.06 -6.66
C VAL A 181 26.48 6.10 -6.81
N ALA A 182 25.28 6.61 -7.11
CA ALA A 182 24.03 5.88 -6.95
C ALA A 182 23.34 5.42 -8.24
N ALA A 183 23.82 5.79 -9.44
CA ALA A 183 23.07 5.59 -10.68
C ALA A 183 22.67 4.13 -10.95
N LYS A 184 23.48 3.16 -10.53
CA LYS A 184 23.15 1.73 -10.67
C LYS A 184 21.89 1.31 -9.91
N GLU A 185 21.56 2.03 -8.83
CA GLU A 185 20.34 1.80 -8.04
C GLU A 185 19.11 2.52 -8.61
N LYS A 186 19.24 3.16 -9.79
CA LYS A 186 18.17 3.89 -10.48
C LYS A 186 17.36 4.84 -9.56
N PRO A 187 18.02 5.81 -8.88
CA PRO A 187 17.34 6.74 -7.98
C PRO A 187 16.43 7.72 -8.73
N LEU A 188 15.48 8.34 -8.04
CA LEU A 188 14.70 9.47 -8.56
C LEU A 188 15.45 10.78 -8.34
N ILE A 189 15.63 11.57 -9.40
CA ILE A 189 16.12 12.95 -9.29
C ILE A 189 14.98 13.86 -8.82
N TYR A 190 15.24 14.66 -7.79
CA TYR A 190 14.41 15.80 -7.38
C TYR A 190 15.30 17.05 -7.35
N ALA A 191 15.16 18.05 -8.23
CA ALA A 191 14.21 18.14 -9.33
C ALA A 191 14.69 19.08 -10.45
N ALA A 192 14.12 18.90 -11.65
CA ALA A 192 14.21 19.86 -12.73
C ALA A 192 13.17 20.98 -12.53
N ASN A 193 13.59 22.24 -12.62
CA ASN A 193 12.77 23.44 -12.56
C ASN A 193 13.06 24.36 -13.76
N LYS A 194 12.42 25.52 -13.83
CA LYS A 194 12.56 26.46 -14.96
C LYS A 194 14.01 26.94 -15.20
N ASP A 195 14.84 26.94 -14.17
CA ASP A 195 16.20 27.51 -14.21
C ASP A 195 17.28 26.48 -14.54
N ASN A 196 17.05 25.20 -14.23
CA ASN A 196 18.06 24.14 -14.33
C ASN A 196 17.68 22.96 -15.25
N TRP A 197 16.52 23.04 -15.93
CA TRP A 197 15.93 21.87 -16.57
C TRP A 197 16.81 21.22 -17.65
N LYS A 198 17.65 21.99 -18.36
CA LYS A 198 18.49 21.46 -19.45
C LYS A 198 19.55 20.52 -18.89
N GLU A 199 20.26 20.97 -17.89
CA GLU A 199 21.33 20.23 -17.21
C GLU A 199 20.74 19.02 -16.50
N VAL A 200 19.60 19.18 -15.81
CA VAL A 200 18.95 18.05 -15.13
C VAL A 200 18.37 17.03 -16.12
N ALA A 201 17.83 17.47 -17.26
CA ALA A 201 17.39 16.57 -18.33
C ALA A 201 18.58 15.76 -18.90
N GLN A 202 19.72 16.42 -19.12
CA GLN A 202 20.94 15.74 -19.57
C GLN A 202 21.39 14.67 -18.56
N LEU A 203 21.40 15.00 -17.26
CA LEU A 203 21.72 14.03 -16.20
C LEU A 203 20.75 12.84 -16.20
N ALA A 204 19.44 13.09 -16.31
CA ALA A 204 18.43 12.03 -16.35
C ALA A 204 18.63 11.10 -17.56
N PHE A 205 18.98 11.67 -18.72
CA PHE A 205 19.26 10.93 -19.95
C PHE A 205 20.54 10.08 -19.84
N ASP A 206 21.64 10.69 -19.41
CA ASP A 206 22.95 10.04 -19.34
C ASP A 206 22.96 8.89 -18.33
N TYR A 207 22.35 9.11 -17.17
CA TYR A 207 22.28 8.11 -16.10
C TYR A 207 21.06 7.18 -16.20
N LYS A 208 20.13 7.44 -17.13
CA LYS A 208 18.91 6.63 -17.37
C LYS A 208 18.03 6.46 -16.12
N VAL A 209 17.83 7.57 -15.42
CA VAL A 209 17.10 7.62 -14.14
C VAL A 209 15.80 8.43 -14.26
N PRO A 210 14.77 8.11 -13.46
CA PRO A 210 13.56 8.91 -13.40
C PRO A 210 13.84 10.32 -12.85
N VAL A 211 13.03 11.30 -13.25
CA VAL A 211 13.21 12.70 -12.87
C VAL A 211 11.89 13.36 -12.47
N THR A 212 11.95 14.17 -11.41
CA THR A 212 10.84 15.01 -10.97
C THR A 212 10.90 16.37 -11.67
N LEU A 213 9.78 16.81 -12.23
CA LEU A 213 9.58 18.14 -12.79
C LEU A 213 8.85 18.98 -11.75
N SER A 214 9.49 20.03 -11.24
CA SER A 214 8.95 20.91 -10.22
C SER A 214 8.62 22.27 -10.81
N VAL A 215 7.32 22.57 -10.89
CA VAL A 215 6.79 23.87 -11.28
C VAL A 215 5.64 24.22 -10.33
N PRO A 216 5.96 24.77 -9.14
CA PRO A 216 4.96 25.01 -8.11
C PRO A 216 3.86 25.97 -8.57
N PHE A 217 2.61 25.55 -8.41
CA PHE A 217 1.39 26.32 -8.65
C PHE A 217 1.19 26.85 -10.08
N ASP A 218 1.87 26.27 -11.06
CA ASP A 218 1.74 26.61 -12.48
C ASP A 218 1.65 25.32 -13.32
N LEU A 219 0.41 24.86 -13.53
CA LEU A 219 0.12 23.61 -14.24
C LEU A 219 0.46 23.69 -15.74
N ASP A 220 0.34 24.86 -16.35
CA ASP A 220 0.68 25.06 -17.77
C ASP A 220 2.21 24.99 -17.96
N GLY A 221 2.98 25.61 -17.07
CA GLY A 221 4.42 25.47 -17.02
C GLY A 221 4.85 24.02 -16.77
N LEU A 222 4.17 23.33 -15.86
CA LEU A 222 4.42 21.90 -15.57
C LEU A 222 4.16 21.02 -16.79
N LYS A 223 3.05 21.27 -17.51
CA LYS A 223 2.70 20.61 -18.77
C LYS A 223 3.75 20.84 -19.85
N SER A 224 4.18 22.09 -20.01
CA SER A 224 5.21 22.48 -20.98
C SER A 224 6.53 21.76 -20.71
N MET A 225 6.95 21.68 -19.43
CA MET A 225 8.13 20.91 -19.06
C MET A 225 7.96 19.40 -19.34
N ALA A 226 6.80 18.81 -19.02
CA ALA A 226 6.56 17.40 -19.29
C ALA A 226 6.62 17.05 -20.79
N VAL A 227 6.05 17.89 -21.66
CA VAL A 227 6.14 17.75 -23.12
C VAL A 227 7.59 17.89 -23.60
N THR A 228 8.33 18.85 -23.05
CA THR A 228 9.74 19.08 -23.40
C THR A 228 10.61 17.88 -23.04
N PHE A 229 10.47 17.33 -21.84
CA PHE A 229 11.23 16.14 -21.43
C PHE A 229 10.85 14.91 -22.27
N ALA A 230 9.56 14.73 -22.54
CA ALA A 230 9.09 13.63 -23.37
C ALA A 230 9.64 13.70 -24.81
N SER A 231 9.77 14.90 -25.40
CA SER A 231 10.35 15.06 -26.75
C SER A 231 11.86 14.78 -26.79
N MET A 232 12.55 14.90 -25.65
CA MET A 232 13.93 14.45 -25.46
C MET A 232 14.06 12.95 -25.21
N GLY A 233 12.95 12.19 -25.22
CA GLY A 233 12.93 10.76 -24.94
C GLY A 233 12.88 10.39 -23.46
N LEU A 234 12.74 11.37 -22.55
CA LEU A 234 12.60 11.13 -21.12
C LEU A 234 11.13 10.94 -20.77
N THR A 235 10.74 9.70 -20.49
CA THR A 235 9.34 9.35 -20.19
C THR A 235 9.09 8.90 -18.77
N ASP A 236 10.13 8.63 -17.98
CA ASP A 236 10.06 8.26 -16.57
C ASP A 236 9.97 9.54 -15.71
N LEU A 237 8.86 10.27 -15.84
CA LEU A 237 8.65 11.58 -15.22
C LEU A 237 7.75 11.50 -13.99
N VAL A 238 8.06 12.30 -12.96
CA VAL A 238 7.21 12.56 -11.80
C VAL A 238 6.91 14.06 -11.75
N LEU A 239 5.70 14.46 -11.39
CA LEU A 239 5.28 15.86 -11.34
C LEU A 239 5.26 16.38 -9.91
N ASP A 240 5.80 17.57 -9.69
CA ASP A 240 5.66 18.34 -8.46
C ASP A 240 4.97 19.69 -8.78
N PRO A 241 3.64 19.77 -8.59
CA PRO A 241 2.86 21.00 -8.79
C PRO A 241 2.95 21.94 -7.58
N GLY A 242 3.83 21.69 -6.61
CA GLY A 242 3.97 22.41 -5.36
C GLY A 242 3.05 21.89 -4.26
N THR A 243 3.57 21.79 -3.04
CA THR A 243 2.80 21.42 -1.82
C THR A 243 2.88 22.54 -0.80
N ALA A 244 1.80 23.31 -0.65
CA ALA A 244 1.72 24.31 0.40
C ALA A 244 1.30 23.67 1.73
N PRO A 245 1.91 24.06 2.86
CA PRO A 245 1.66 23.40 4.14
C PRO A 245 0.34 23.80 4.82
N ASN A 246 -0.22 24.98 4.52
CA ASN A 246 -1.49 25.46 5.09
C ASN A 246 -2.13 26.60 4.27
N GLY A 247 -3.27 27.10 4.74
CA GLY A 247 -3.94 28.29 4.19
C GLY A 247 -4.53 28.14 2.79
N LYS A 248 -4.76 29.27 2.10
CA LYS A 248 -5.34 29.29 0.74
C LYS A 248 -4.48 28.53 -0.29
N MET A 249 -3.16 28.51 -0.10
CA MET A 249 -2.27 27.78 -0.99
C MET A 249 -2.37 26.26 -0.81
N LEU A 250 -2.74 25.76 0.37
CA LEU A 250 -3.07 24.33 0.54
C LEU A 250 -4.33 23.95 -0.25
N GLN A 251 -5.34 24.83 -0.27
CA GLN A 251 -6.50 24.63 -1.15
C GLN A 251 -6.08 24.57 -2.62
N GLN A 252 -5.21 25.46 -3.07
CA GLN A 252 -4.67 25.42 -4.43
C GLN A 252 -3.90 24.12 -4.71
N THR A 253 -3.12 23.64 -3.73
CA THR A 253 -2.44 22.34 -3.82
C THR A 253 -3.47 21.23 -4.07
N LEU A 254 -4.52 21.15 -3.25
CA LEU A 254 -5.58 20.15 -3.42
C LEU A 254 -6.24 20.22 -4.81
N LEU A 255 -6.55 21.43 -5.30
CA LEU A 255 -7.12 21.62 -6.63
C LEU A 255 -6.18 21.15 -7.73
N ASN A 256 -4.87 21.44 -7.63
CA ASN A 256 -3.89 20.99 -8.61
C ASN A 256 -3.84 19.45 -8.71
N PHE A 257 -3.85 18.74 -7.58
CA PHE A 257 -3.85 17.28 -7.57
C PHE A 257 -5.14 16.70 -8.16
N ILE A 258 -6.30 17.28 -7.84
CA ILE A 258 -7.59 16.87 -8.42
C ILE A 258 -7.58 17.09 -9.94
N ASN A 259 -7.12 18.25 -10.39
CA ASN A 259 -7.08 18.59 -11.82
C ASN A 259 -6.11 17.68 -12.59
N LEU A 260 -4.92 17.41 -12.05
CA LEU A 260 -3.96 16.49 -12.67
C LEU A 260 -4.51 15.07 -12.78
N ARG A 261 -5.16 14.58 -11.72
CA ARG A 261 -5.79 13.26 -11.75
C ARG A 261 -6.92 13.20 -12.77
N ARG A 262 -7.82 14.19 -12.78
CA ARG A 262 -8.90 14.31 -13.76
C ARG A 262 -8.38 14.37 -15.20
N ALA A 263 -7.40 15.24 -15.45
CA ALA A 263 -6.77 15.38 -16.76
C ALA A 263 -6.24 14.03 -17.27
N ALA A 264 -5.63 13.24 -16.39
CA ALA A 264 -5.13 11.91 -16.74
C ALA A 264 -6.25 10.88 -16.97
N VAL A 265 -7.21 10.74 -16.05
CA VAL A 265 -8.12 9.58 -16.01
C VAL A 265 -9.50 9.81 -16.62
N GLU A 266 -9.98 11.06 -16.70
CA GLU A 266 -11.29 11.40 -17.25
C GLU A 266 -11.18 12.11 -18.60
N GLU A 267 -10.16 12.96 -18.79
CA GLU A 267 -9.97 13.76 -20.00
C GLU A 267 -8.92 13.20 -20.96
N ALA A 268 -8.23 12.13 -20.56
CA ALA A 268 -7.20 11.44 -21.35
C ALA A 268 -6.06 12.36 -21.87
N GLN A 269 -5.69 13.41 -21.12
CA GLN A 269 -4.56 14.30 -21.42
C GLN A 269 -3.22 13.59 -21.16
N ARG A 270 -2.73 12.83 -22.15
CA ARG A 270 -1.53 11.97 -22.04
C ARG A 270 -0.22 12.73 -21.87
N ASP A 271 -0.19 14.00 -22.25
CA ASP A 271 0.96 14.88 -22.15
C ASP A 271 1.29 15.32 -20.72
N ILE A 272 0.33 15.19 -19.78
CA ILE A 272 0.51 15.50 -18.36
C ILE A 272 0.15 14.32 -17.43
N ALA A 273 -0.19 13.15 -17.98
CA ALA A 273 -0.62 11.97 -17.23
C ALA A 273 0.55 11.20 -16.59
N TYR A 274 1.19 11.80 -15.59
CA TYR A 274 2.33 11.24 -14.85
C TYR A 274 2.04 11.15 -13.33
N PRO A 275 2.78 10.31 -12.58
CA PRO A 275 2.71 10.29 -11.11
C PRO A 275 3.00 11.67 -10.50
N VAL A 276 2.25 12.03 -9.46
CA VAL A 276 2.39 13.34 -8.79
C VAL A 276 3.00 13.16 -7.40
N MET A 277 4.13 13.80 -7.12
CA MET A 277 4.78 13.80 -5.81
C MET A 277 4.15 14.86 -4.89
N VAL A 278 4.09 14.54 -3.60
CA VAL A 278 3.67 15.44 -2.52
C VAL A 278 4.84 15.65 -1.58
N LEU A 279 4.95 16.85 -1.01
CA LEU A 279 5.96 17.18 -0.01
C LEU A 279 5.35 17.49 1.36
N PRO A 280 4.77 16.50 2.09
CA PRO A 280 4.31 16.71 3.46
C PRO A 280 5.38 17.27 4.40
N ILE A 281 6.66 17.00 4.11
CA ILE A 281 7.82 17.59 4.81
C ILE A 281 7.77 19.13 4.86
N ASN A 282 7.07 19.81 3.95
CA ASN A 282 6.93 21.27 3.97
C ASN A 282 6.19 21.78 5.23
N ALA A 283 5.47 20.93 5.96
CA ALA A 283 4.92 21.28 7.27
C ALA A 283 5.98 21.77 8.26
N TRP A 284 7.20 21.22 8.17
CA TRP A 284 8.35 21.57 9.01
C TRP A 284 8.92 22.97 8.73
N LEU A 285 8.47 23.63 7.66
CA LEU A 285 8.82 25.03 7.36
C LEU A 285 7.92 26.04 8.07
N THR A 286 6.86 25.58 8.75
CA THR A 286 5.82 26.47 9.30
C THR A 286 5.86 26.64 10.80
N THR A 287 6.66 25.82 11.49
CA THR A 287 6.75 25.83 12.94
C THR A 287 8.03 25.12 13.39
N GLU A 288 8.63 25.62 14.48
CA GLU A 288 9.77 24.98 15.13
C GLU A 288 9.33 23.92 16.16
N ASP A 289 8.04 23.86 16.50
CA ASP A 289 7.49 22.82 17.38
C ASP A 289 7.42 21.48 16.62
N PRO A 290 8.25 20.47 17.00
CA PRO A 290 8.33 19.22 16.27
C PRO A 290 7.03 18.41 16.34
N VAL A 291 6.24 18.54 17.40
CA VAL A 291 4.95 17.84 17.53
C VAL A 291 3.94 18.44 16.58
N ARG A 292 3.86 19.77 16.52
CA ARG A 292 2.97 20.47 15.58
C ARG A 292 3.37 20.24 14.13
N ALA A 293 4.67 20.24 13.82
CA ALA A 293 5.18 19.92 12.49
C ALA A 293 4.82 18.48 12.07
N ALA A 294 5.07 17.50 12.93
CA ALA A 294 4.72 16.09 12.69
C ALA A 294 3.20 15.86 12.53
N TYR A 295 2.38 16.61 13.28
CA TYR A 295 0.92 16.58 13.14
C TYR A 295 0.49 17.11 11.77
N TRP A 296 0.95 18.30 11.37
CA TRP A 296 0.61 18.87 10.05
C TRP A 296 1.16 18.04 8.89
N GLU A 297 2.34 17.45 9.05
CA GLU A 297 2.88 16.49 8.09
C GLU A 297 1.94 15.28 7.90
N SER A 298 1.39 14.73 8.98
CA SER A 298 0.41 13.63 8.89
C SER A 298 -0.91 14.10 8.27
N VAL A 299 -1.38 15.32 8.58
CA VAL A 299 -2.58 15.89 7.92
C VAL A 299 -2.40 16.02 6.41
N LEU A 300 -1.26 16.55 5.95
CA LEU A 300 -0.95 16.64 4.52
C LEU A 300 -0.84 15.25 3.90
N THR A 301 -0.15 14.33 4.57
CA THR A 301 -0.03 12.92 4.13
C THR A 301 -1.41 12.30 3.93
N ALA A 302 -2.31 12.43 4.91
CA ALA A 302 -3.65 11.90 4.84
C ALA A 302 -4.46 12.50 3.68
N ALA A 303 -4.43 13.83 3.52
CA ALA A 303 -5.13 14.51 2.44
C ALA A 303 -4.72 13.98 1.07
N PHE A 304 -3.42 13.83 0.83
CA PHE A 304 -2.90 13.46 -0.49
C PHE A 304 -2.79 11.95 -0.72
N VAL A 305 -2.82 11.11 0.31
CA VAL A 305 -2.99 9.65 0.15
C VAL A 305 -4.35 9.39 -0.50
N ILE A 306 -5.37 10.15 -0.07
CA ILE A 306 -6.75 10.06 -0.56
C ILE A 306 -6.91 10.79 -1.91
N ARG A 307 -6.06 11.79 -2.20
CA ARG A 307 -6.19 12.71 -3.35
C ARG A 307 -5.07 12.56 -4.37
N GLY A 308 -4.67 11.32 -4.65
CA GLY A 308 -3.86 10.99 -5.83
C GLY A 308 -2.36 11.30 -5.73
N GLY A 309 -1.84 11.55 -4.53
CA GLY A 309 -0.39 11.59 -4.29
C GLY A 309 0.23 10.23 -4.57
N ALA A 310 1.27 10.20 -5.41
CA ALA A 310 1.92 9.00 -5.89
C ALA A 310 3.28 8.72 -5.22
N ILE A 311 3.92 9.73 -4.61
CA ILE A 311 5.14 9.62 -3.77
C ILE A 311 5.04 10.70 -2.70
N MET A 312 5.54 10.43 -1.48
CA MET A 312 5.56 11.43 -0.41
C MET A 312 6.91 11.53 0.27
N ILE A 313 7.48 12.74 0.35
CA ILE A 313 8.68 13.01 1.14
C ILE A 313 8.28 13.48 2.55
N LYS A 314 8.77 12.78 3.57
CA LYS A 314 8.39 12.96 4.98
C LYS A 314 9.62 13.03 5.90
N HIS A 315 9.44 13.52 7.11
CA HIS A 315 10.49 13.69 8.12
C HIS A 315 10.22 12.94 9.43
N SER A 316 8.99 12.98 9.97
CA SER A 316 8.69 12.43 11.30
C SER A 316 8.72 10.91 11.36
N LEU A 317 9.60 10.36 12.19
CA LEU A 317 9.62 8.93 12.52
C LEU A 317 8.86 8.60 13.82
N GLU A 318 8.12 9.56 14.36
CA GLU A 318 7.37 9.37 15.59
C GLU A 318 6.18 8.44 15.37
N ALA A 319 5.98 7.49 16.29
CA ALA A 319 4.96 6.46 16.16
C ALA A 319 3.54 7.05 15.98
N TYR A 320 3.23 8.15 16.69
CA TYR A 320 1.93 8.82 16.60
C TYR A 320 1.66 9.48 15.23
N SER A 321 2.69 9.74 14.43
CA SER A 321 2.57 10.30 13.07
C SER A 321 2.64 9.17 12.02
N MET A 322 3.57 8.23 12.16
CA MET A 322 3.72 7.13 11.20
C MET A 322 2.54 6.16 11.19
N MET A 323 2.03 5.79 12.36
CA MET A 323 0.93 4.81 12.46
C MET A 323 -0.32 5.24 11.69
N PRO A 324 -0.93 6.42 11.92
CA PRO A 324 -2.13 6.81 11.19
C PRO A 324 -1.91 6.87 9.68
N ASP A 325 -0.75 7.36 9.22
CA ASP A 325 -0.42 7.45 7.80
C ASP A 325 -0.37 6.06 7.13
N MET A 326 0.26 5.10 7.81
CA MET A 326 0.40 3.72 7.32
C MET A 326 -0.94 2.99 7.26
N HIS A 327 -1.76 3.13 8.30
CA HIS A 327 -3.10 2.53 8.35
C HIS A 327 -4.03 3.15 7.30
N LEU A 328 -4.02 4.48 7.15
CA LEU A 328 -4.84 5.16 6.16
C LEU A 328 -4.44 4.74 4.74
N ARG A 329 -3.14 4.72 4.42
CA ARG A 329 -2.65 4.25 3.12
C ARG A 329 -3.04 2.80 2.86
N PHE A 330 -2.91 1.91 3.85
CA PHE A 330 -3.36 0.52 3.72
C PHE A 330 -4.85 0.44 3.40
N ASN A 331 -5.69 1.17 4.13
CA ASN A 331 -7.15 1.11 3.96
C ASN A 331 -7.60 1.70 2.62
N ILE A 332 -7.02 2.82 2.20
CA ILE A 332 -7.38 3.48 0.93
C ILE A 332 -7.01 2.61 -0.28
N TYR A 333 -5.86 1.92 -0.22
CA TYR A 333 -5.35 1.08 -1.32
C TYR A 333 -5.72 -0.40 -1.19
N THR A 334 -6.55 -0.78 -0.22
CA THR A 334 -7.18 -2.10 -0.20
C THR A 334 -8.23 -2.16 -1.31
N ASP A 335 -8.28 -3.26 -2.08
CA ASP A 335 -9.26 -3.43 -3.14
C ASP A 335 -10.69 -3.48 -2.56
N PRO A 336 -11.58 -2.53 -2.91
CA PRO A 336 -12.95 -2.54 -2.38
C PRO A 336 -13.82 -3.69 -2.87
N ARG A 337 -13.41 -4.39 -3.94
CA ARG A 337 -14.20 -5.45 -4.57
C ARG A 337 -14.01 -6.80 -3.89
N THR A 338 -12.92 -6.95 -3.14
CA THR A 338 -12.56 -8.20 -2.46
C THR A 338 -12.31 -7.93 -0.97
N PRO A 339 -13.22 -8.36 -0.08
CA PRO A 339 -12.97 -8.30 1.36
C PRO A 339 -11.66 -9.03 1.71
N VAL A 340 -10.87 -8.47 2.62
CA VAL A 340 -9.67 -9.15 3.12
C VAL A 340 -10.10 -10.25 4.08
N GLN A 341 -9.64 -11.48 3.84
CA GLN A 341 -10.08 -12.65 4.58
C GLN A 341 -8.92 -13.39 5.22
N VAL A 342 -9.16 -14.03 6.36
CA VAL A 342 -8.32 -15.12 6.87
C VAL A 342 -8.85 -16.46 6.38
N LYS A 343 -7.97 -17.47 6.31
CA LYS A 343 -8.42 -18.83 5.96
C LYS A 343 -9.39 -19.31 7.06
N PRO A 344 -10.57 -19.86 6.73
CA PRO A 344 -11.45 -20.44 7.73
C PRO A 344 -10.77 -21.59 8.48
N GLY A 345 -11.07 -21.72 9.78
CA GLY A 345 -10.51 -22.77 10.63
C GLY A 345 -10.09 -22.29 12.01
N ILE A 346 -9.42 -23.17 12.75
CA ILE A 346 -9.02 -22.93 14.15
C ILE A 346 -7.58 -22.44 14.21
N TYR A 347 -7.40 -21.36 14.96
CA TYR A 347 -6.12 -20.72 15.21
C TYR A 347 -5.79 -20.80 16.69
N LYS A 348 -4.49 -20.90 16.97
CA LYS A 348 -3.94 -20.85 18.33
C LYS A 348 -3.37 -19.45 18.56
N VAL A 349 -3.72 -18.85 19.69
CA VAL A 349 -3.14 -17.59 20.19
C VAL A 349 -2.35 -17.92 21.44
N GLY A 350 -1.06 -17.56 21.44
CA GLY A 350 -0.13 -17.97 22.49
C GLY A 350 0.12 -19.49 22.49
N THR A 351 0.07 -20.12 23.66
CA THR A 351 0.31 -21.54 23.89
C THR A 351 -0.90 -22.25 24.49
N PRO A 352 -2.03 -22.34 23.78
CA PRO A 352 -3.28 -22.83 24.36
C PRO A 352 -3.20 -24.31 24.72
N GLY A 353 -3.76 -24.64 25.90
CA GLY A 353 -3.85 -25.98 26.47
C GLY A 353 -5.31 -26.40 26.75
N PRO A 354 -5.53 -27.49 27.52
CA PRO A 354 -6.87 -27.98 27.85
C PRO A 354 -7.75 -27.00 28.64
N GLU A 355 -7.17 -25.97 29.28
CA GLU A 355 -7.92 -24.98 30.07
C GLU A 355 -8.25 -23.71 29.28
N SER A 356 -7.76 -23.62 28.05
CA SER A 356 -7.85 -22.41 27.23
C SER A 356 -9.25 -22.22 26.65
N PRO A 357 -9.76 -20.97 26.61
CA PRO A 357 -11.04 -20.67 25.99
C PRO A 357 -11.01 -20.86 24.47
N VAL A 358 -12.18 -21.15 23.91
CA VAL A 358 -12.42 -21.19 22.46
C VAL A 358 -13.31 -20.03 22.06
N PHE A 359 -12.75 -19.02 21.39
CA PHE A 359 -13.49 -17.86 20.90
C PHE A 359 -13.97 -18.06 19.48
N LEU A 360 -15.23 -17.69 19.23
CA LEU A 360 -15.80 -17.67 17.89
C LEU A 360 -15.68 -16.30 17.25
N THR A 361 -15.30 -16.26 15.97
CA THR A 361 -15.36 -15.05 15.14
C THR A 361 -15.59 -15.40 13.67
N THR A 362 -15.67 -14.39 12.82
CA THR A 362 -15.78 -14.53 11.36
C THR A 362 -14.43 -14.49 10.66
N ASN A 363 -14.33 -15.00 9.44
CA ASN A 363 -13.10 -14.96 8.65
C ASN A 363 -12.82 -13.60 7.98
N PHE A 364 -13.61 -12.55 8.25
CA PHE A 364 -13.24 -11.19 7.88
C PHE A 364 -11.97 -10.77 8.61
N ALA A 365 -10.91 -10.43 7.87
CA ALA A 365 -9.58 -10.26 8.44
C ALA A 365 -9.52 -9.16 9.50
N LEU A 366 -10.23 -8.05 9.32
CA LEU A 366 -10.27 -7.00 10.34
C LEU A 366 -10.90 -7.51 11.63
N THR A 367 -12.05 -8.21 11.56
CA THR A 367 -12.69 -8.80 12.74
C THR A 367 -11.79 -9.84 13.42
N TYR A 368 -11.21 -10.76 12.64
CA TYR A 368 -10.32 -11.78 13.19
C TYR A 368 -9.10 -11.18 13.89
N TYR A 369 -8.36 -10.28 13.22
CA TYR A 369 -7.13 -9.71 13.79
C TYR A 369 -7.39 -8.75 14.95
N THR A 370 -8.57 -8.12 15.03
CA THR A 370 -8.96 -7.36 16.23
C THR A 370 -9.13 -8.31 17.43
N VAL A 371 -9.89 -9.39 17.27
CA VAL A 371 -10.08 -10.40 18.34
C VAL A 371 -8.76 -11.05 18.74
N GLU A 372 -7.95 -11.48 17.76
CA GLU A 372 -6.65 -12.09 18.00
C GLU A 372 -5.69 -11.15 18.72
N SER A 373 -5.62 -9.88 18.30
CA SER A 373 -4.76 -8.88 18.94
C SER A 373 -5.20 -8.58 20.38
N ASP A 374 -6.50 -8.47 20.65
CA ASP A 374 -7.01 -8.22 22.01
C ASP A 374 -6.71 -9.40 22.94
N ILE A 375 -6.80 -10.64 22.45
CA ILE A 375 -6.43 -11.84 23.19
C ILE A 375 -4.91 -11.87 23.44
N ALA A 376 -4.12 -11.73 22.38
CA ALA A 376 -2.66 -11.84 22.42
C ALA A 376 -2.01 -10.75 23.28
N SER A 377 -2.44 -9.49 23.12
CA SER A 377 -1.89 -8.34 23.86
C SER A 377 -2.15 -8.40 25.36
N ASN A 378 -3.11 -9.21 25.79
CA ASN A 378 -3.44 -9.42 27.19
C ASN A 378 -2.91 -10.75 27.74
N GLY A 379 -2.05 -11.45 26.99
CA GLY A 379 -1.41 -12.70 27.44
C GLY A 379 -2.38 -13.85 27.65
N ILE A 380 -3.50 -13.87 26.91
CA ILE A 380 -4.50 -14.93 27.01
C ILE A 380 -4.15 -16.03 26.01
N ASP A 381 -3.88 -17.23 26.52
CA ASP A 381 -3.71 -18.43 25.70
C ASP A 381 -5.07 -18.99 25.28
N ALA A 382 -5.40 -18.94 24.00
CA ALA A 382 -6.74 -19.27 23.50
C ALA A 382 -6.76 -19.96 22.13
N TYR A 383 -7.88 -20.61 21.83
CA TYR A 383 -8.25 -21.00 20.47
C TYR A 383 -9.22 -19.97 19.88
N ILE A 384 -9.07 -19.67 18.59
CA ILE A 384 -10.03 -18.85 17.82
C ILE A 384 -10.52 -19.66 16.63
N ILE A 385 -11.83 -19.87 16.51
CA ILE A 385 -12.44 -20.39 15.28
C ILE A 385 -12.85 -19.21 14.39
N ALA A 386 -12.31 -19.17 13.16
CA ALA A 386 -12.72 -18.22 12.13
C ALA A 386 -13.72 -18.90 11.18
N ILE A 387 -15.01 -18.54 11.32
CA ILE A 387 -16.09 -19.09 10.49
C ILE A 387 -16.08 -18.43 9.11
N ASN A 388 -16.18 -19.22 8.04
CA ASN A 388 -16.27 -18.66 6.70
C ASN A 388 -17.56 -17.84 6.53
N THR A 389 -17.46 -16.54 6.36
CA THR A 389 -18.59 -15.63 6.08
C THR A 389 -18.36 -14.83 4.82
N ASP A 390 -17.50 -15.33 3.92
CA ASP A 390 -17.04 -14.64 2.71
C ASP A 390 -16.40 -13.28 3.01
N GLY A 391 -15.77 -13.16 4.20
CA GLY A 391 -15.12 -11.93 4.64
C GLY A 391 -16.07 -10.86 5.16
N ILE A 392 -17.23 -11.24 5.68
CA ILE A 392 -18.20 -10.32 6.28
C ILE A 392 -18.07 -10.36 7.82
N GLY A 393 -18.00 -9.20 8.46
CA GLY A 393 -17.91 -9.11 9.93
C GLY A 393 -19.14 -9.65 10.66
N VAL A 394 -19.01 -9.91 11.97
CA VAL A 394 -20.01 -10.62 12.80
C VAL A 394 -21.43 -10.08 12.59
N GLN A 395 -21.70 -8.81 12.93
CA GLN A 395 -23.06 -8.26 12.90
C GLN A 395 -23.74 -8.38 11.52
N ALA A 396 -23.01 -8.04 10.45
CA ALA A 396 -23.52 -8.12 9.09
C ALA A 396 -23.75 -9.58 8.67
N SER A 397 -22.86 -10.50 9.02
CA SER A 397 -23.01 -11.92 8.71
C SER A 397 -24.17 -12.59 9.46
N VAL A 398 -24.45 -12.13 10.69
CA VAL A 398 -25.58 -12.55 11.52
C VAL A 398 -26.91 -12.07 10.92
N ALA A 399 -26.93 -10.87 10.33
CA ALA A 399 -28.11 -10.30 9.69
C ALA A 399 -28.34 -10.86 8.28
N GLY A 400 -27.27 -11.05 7.51
CA GLY A 400 -27.31 -11.53 6.12
C GLY A 400 -27.38 -13.05 5.97
N GLY A 401 -27.32 -13.81 7.07
CA GLY A 401 -27.45 -15.27 7.06
C GLY A 401 -26.17 -16.03 6.69
N GLN A 402 -25.02 -15.34 6.57
CA GLN A 402 -23.73 -16.00 6.30
C GLN A 402 -23.15 -16.67 7.55
N LEU A 403 -23.51 -16.20 8.74
CA LEU A 403 -23.19 -16.84 10.02
C LEU A 403 -24.48 -17.44 10.61
N THR A 404 -24.50 -18.75 10.81
CA THR A 404 -25.63 -19.52 11.37
C THR A 404 -25.14 -20.60 12.34
N PRO A 405 -25.97 -21.07 13.28
CA PRO A 405 -25.61 -22.14 14.21
C PRO A 405 -25.11 -23.42 13.53
N THR A 406 -25.78 -23.85 12.46
CA THR A 406 -25.35 -25.01 11.66
C THR A 406 -23.95 -24.81 11.07
N LYS A 407 -23.68 -23.66 10.45
CA LYS A 407 -22.36 -23.38 9.84
C LYS A 407 -21.25 -23.33 10.88
N ILE A 408 -21.56 -22.89 12.11
CA ILE A 408 -20.64 -22.92 13.24
C ILE A 408 -20.30 -24.37 13.59
N GLN A 409 -21.31 -25.23 13.75
CA GLN A 409 -21.11 -26.65 14.03
C GLN A 409 -20.30 -27.34 12.94
N ASP A 410 -20.65 -27.13 11.67
CA ASP A 410 -19.94 -27.69 10.51
C ASP A 410 -18.47 -27.26 10.50
N SER A 411 -18.18 -25.99 10.79
CA SER A 411 -16.80 -25.47 10.83
C SER A 411 -15.96 -26.14 11.92
N PHE A 412 -16.54 -26.47 13.08
CA PHE A 412 -15.83 -27.22 14.12
C PHE A 412 -15.60 -28.68 13.74
N ASN A 413 -16.59 -29.31 13.10
CA ASN A 413 -16.48 -30.68 12.61
C ASN A 413 -15.39 -30.78 11.53
N GLU A 414 -15.38 -29.86 10.57
CA GLU A 414 -14.36 -29.76 9.51
C GLU A 414 -12.97 -29.49 10.08
N ALA A 415 -12.86 -28.64 11.11
CA ALA A 415 -11.60 -28.35 11.78
C ALA A 415 -11.11 -29.51 12.68
N GLY A 416 -11.96 -30.50 12.97
CA GLY A 416 -11.63 -31.64 13.82
C GLY A 416 -11.27 -31.25 15.26
N PHE A 417 -11.97 -30.27 15.84
CA PHE A 417 -11.66 -29.81 17.19
C PHE A 417 -12.03 -30.85 18.25
N ASP A 418 -11.05 -31.19 19.10
CA ASP A 418 -11.25 -32.12 20.21
C ASP A 418 -11.83 -31.39 21.43
N TRP A 419 -13.16 -31.41 21.53
CA TRP A 419 -13.88 -30.92 22.71
C TRP A 419 -13.67 -31.80 23.94
N ALA A 420 -13.45 -33.11 23.77
CA ALA A 420 -13.28 -34.04 24.89
C ALA A 420 -11.92 -33.86 25.59
N GLY A 421 -10.92 -33.37 24.85
CA GLY A 421 -9.61 -32.98 25.37
C GLY A 421 -9.60 -31.66 26.16
N GLN A 422 -10.71 -30.91 26.21
CA GLN A 422 -10.80 -29.68 27.00
C GLN A 422 -11.21 -29.96 28.45
N LYS A 423 -10.53 -29.34 29.41
CA LYS A 423 -10.90 -29.33 30.84
C LYS A 423 -12.19 -28.53 31.07
N PHE A 424 -12.34 -27.44 30.31
CA PHE A 424 -13.51 -26.57 30.35
C PHE A 424 -14.09 -26.45 28.93
N PRO A 425 -14.82 -27.47 28.42
CA PRO A 425 -15.33 -27.44 27.07
C PRO A 425 -16.40 -26.35 26.94
N ALA A 426 -15.99 -25.18 26.47
CA ALA A 426 -16.86 -24.02 26.31
C ALA A 426 -16.46 -23.18 25.09
N MET A 427 -17.48 -22.69 24.38
CA MET A 427 -17.35 -21.78 23.24
C MET A 427 -17.86 -20.40 23.64
N VAL A 428 -17.03 -19.37 23.41
CA VAL A 428 -17.38 -17.97 23.63
C VAL A 428 -17.82 -17.33 22.32
N LEU A 429 -19.10 -16.99 22.23
CA LEU A 429 -19.69 -16.26 21.11
C LEU A 429 -19.43 -14.76 21.23
N PRO A 430 -19.27 -14.02 20.12
CA PRO A 430 -19.39 -12.57 20.14
C PRO A 430 -20.77 -12.17 20.64
N GLY A 431 -20.88 -11.09 21.42
CA GLY A 431 -22.17 -10.60 21.92
C GLY A 431 -23.16 -10.28 20.78
N MET A 432 -22.64 -9.84 19.63
CA MET A 432 -23.44 -9.60 18.41
C MET A 432 -24.09 -10.86 17.82
N ALA A 433 -23.66 -12.05 18.24
CA ALA A 433 -24.21 -13.36 17.85
C ALA A 433 -25.00 -14.03 18.99
N ALA A 434 -25.32 -13.32 20.08
CA ALA A 434 -26.00 -13.87 21.25
C ALA A 434 -27.33 -14.56 20.93
N LYS A 435 -28.06 -14.11 19.90
CA LYS A 435 -29.34 -14.73 19.47
C LYS A 435 -29.21 -16.21 19.09
N PHE A 436 -27.99 -16.66 18.76
CA PHE A 436 -27.70 -18.04 18.37
C PHE A 436 -27.41 -18.96 19.56
N SER A 437 -27.34 -18.44 20.80
CA SER A 437 -26.90 -19.22 21.95
C SER A 437 -27.78 -20.46 22.20
N GLY A 438 -29.11 -20.31 22.19
CA GLY A 438 -30.03 -21.42 22.46
C GLY A 438 -29.92 -22.57 21.46
N GLU A 439 -29.94 -22.27 20.15
CA GLU A 439 -29.80 -23.31 19.12
C GLU A 439 -28.40 -23.96 19.16
N LEU A 440 -27.36 -23.18 19.49
CA LEU A 440 -26.02 -23.74 19.68
C LEU A 440 -25.92 -24.61 20.94
N GLU A 441 -26.65 -24.32 22.01
CA GLU A 441 -26.72 -25.18 23.19
C GLU A 441 -27.28 -26.56 22.83
N ASP A 442 -28.31 -26.60 21.97
CA ASP A 442 -28.86 -27.86 21.46
C ASP A 442 -27.87 -28.59 20.53
N LEU A 443 -27.26 -27.89 19.59
CA LEU A 443 -26.31 -28.48 18.61
C LEU A 443 -25.00 -28.98 19.25
N PHE A 444 -24.57 -28.35 20.34
CA PHE A 444 -23.37 -28.72 21.09
C PHE A 444 -23.69 -29.43 22.42
N ALA A 445 -24.94 -29.87 22.61
CA ALA A 445 -25.38 -30.56 23.80
C ALA A 445 -24.47 -31.74 24.13
N GLY A 446 -23.98 -31.79 25.37
CA GLY A 446 -23.05 -32.82 25.84
C GLY A 446 -21.62 -32.71 25.31
N LYS A 447 -21.30 -31.74 24.44
CA LYS A 447 -19.94 -31.49 23.91
C LYS A 447 -19.31 -30.25 24.52
N ALA A 448 -20.03 -29.13 24.56
CA ALA A 448 -19.50 -27.85 25.04
C ALA A 448 -20.60 -26.93 25.57
N LYS A 449 -20.24 -26.09 26.55
CA LYS A 449 -21.09 -25.00 27.06
C LYS A 449 -21.01 -23.79 26.12
N ILE A 450 -22.14 -23.17 25.81
CA ILE A 450 -22.17 -21.93 25.03
C ILE A 450 -22.15 -20.75 25.98
N MET A 451 -21.25 -19.80 25.72
CA MET A 451 -21.09 -18.59 26.51
C MET A 451 -21.21 -17.36 25.61
N VAL A 452 -21.94 -16.35 26.05
CA VAL A 452 -22.05 -15.08 25.33
C VAL A 452 -20.99 -14.13 25.87
N GLY A 453 -20.02 -13.82 25.03
CA GLY A 453 -18.99 -12.82 25.26
C GLY A 453 -19.48 -11.38 25.01
N PRO A 454 -18.58 -10.38 25.15
CA PRO A 454 -18.93 -9.00 24.87
C PRO A 454 -19.17 -8.73 23.39
N GLU A 455 -19.86 -7.63 23.07
CA GLU A 455 -20.01 -7.15 21.69
C GLU A 455 -18.69 -6.62 21.10
N ASP A 456 -17.80 -6.11 21.96
CA ASP A 456 -16.49 -5.56 21.60
C ASP A 456 -15.38 -6.42 22.22
N SER A 457 -14.43 -6.87 21.39
CA SER A 457 -13.33 -7.74 21.82
C SER A 457 -12.38 -7.08 22.81
N GLY A 458 -12.28 -5.75 22.84
CA GLY A 458 -11.48 -5.02 23.83
C GLY A 458 -11.96 -5.24 25.27
N ARG A 459 -13.18 -5.77 25.45
CA ARG A 459 -13.76 -6.12 26.76
C ARG A 459 -13.57 -7.58 27.15
N ILE A 460 -12.94 -8.41 26.32
CA ILE A 460 -12.71 -9.84 26.60
C ILE A 460 -11.99 -10.02 27.93
N VAL A 461 -10.98 -9.21 28.23
CA VAL A 461 -10.20 -9.31 29.48
C VAL A 461 -11.06 -9.12 30.73
N GLY A 462 -11.95 -8.13 30.71
CA GLY A 462 -12.89 -7.89 31.81
C GLY A 462 -13.87 -9.05 31.94
N TRP A 463 -14.46 -9.47 30.83
CA TRP A 463 -15.39 -10.59 30.79
C TRP A 463 -14.77 -11.90 31.29
N MET A 464 -13.52 -12.20 30.91
CA MET A 464 -12.83 -13.42 31.34
C MET A 464 -12.66 -13.49 32.86
N LYS A 465 -12.48 -12.37 33.55
CA LYS A 465 -12.35 -12.35 35.03
C LYS A 465 -13.62 -12.80 35.75
N ASP A 466 -14.76 -12.47 35.18
CA ASP A 466 -16.06 -12.71 35.80
C ASP A 466 -16.66 -14.06 35.38
N PHE A 467 -16.30 -14.55 34.19
CA PHE A 467 -16.96 -15.69 33.55
C PHE A 467 -16.04 -16.87 33.21
N TRP A 468 -14.71 -16.76 33.36
CA TRP A 468 -13.75 -17.85 33.07
C TRP A 468 -12.88 -18.24 34.28
N PRO A 469 -12.67 -19.54 34.56
CA PRO A 469 -13.26 -20.70 33.89
C PRO A 469 -14.78 -20.80 34.14
N PRO A 470 -15.54 -21.40 33.22
CA PRO A 470 -16.97 -21.58 33.40
C PRO A 470 -17.25 -22.45 34.62
N LYS A 471 -18.20 -22.01 35.45
CA LYS A 471 -18.76 -22.81 36.55
C LYS A 471 -19.60 -23.96 36.05
#